data_AF-A0A1Y3XWV9-F1
#
_entry.id   AF-A0A1Y3XWV9-F1
#
_cell.length_a   1.000
_cell.length_b   1.000
_cell.length_c   1.000
_cell.angle_alpha   90.00
_cell.angle_beta   90.00
_cell.angle_gamma   90.00
#
_symmetry.space_group_name_H-M   'P 1'
#
loop_
_entity.id
_entity.type
_entity.pdbx_description
1 polymer ?
#
loop_
_entity_poly.entity_id
_entity_poly.type
_entity_poly.pdbx_seq_one_letter_code
_entity_poly.pdbx_strand_id
1 'polypeptide(L)' 'MFIKEYLENTEYDDYDRLIQLCDAISFPDGPTFLEKRLVDVVMRRGFNELTISKWKSFFELKNYFDEKAGGDIYEIVNLK' A
#
# COMPACT_ATOMS: atom_id res chain seq x y z
N MET A 1 -8.60 -27.99 -6.84
CA MET A 1 -8.55 -27.68 -5.38
C MET A 1 -9.14 -26.30 -5.24
N PHE A 2 -10.39 -26.21 -4.78
CA PHE A 2 -11.22 -25.00 -4.90
C PHE A 2 -10.53 -23.71 -4.44
N ILE A 3 -9.84 -23.72 -3.30
CA ILE A 3 -9.22 -22.51 -2.73
C ILE A 3 -8.14 -21.93 -3.64
N LYS A 4 -7.32 -22.78 -4.28
CA LYS A 4 -6.25 -22.29 -5.17
C LYS A 4 -6.82 -21.63 -6.42
N GLU A 5 -7.77 -22.29 -7.07
CA GLU A 5 -8.45 -21.75 -8.26
C GLU A 5 -9.21 -20.46 -7.93
N TYR A 6 -9.84 -20.39 -6.76
CA TYR A 6 -10.51 -19.18 -6.32
C TYR A 6 -9.55 -17.99 -6.16
N LEU A 7 -8.40 -18.21 -5.50
CA LEU A 7 -7.39 -17.16 -5.32
C LEU A 7 -6.75 -16.72 -6.64
N GLU A 8 -6.50 -17.64 -7.56
CA GLU A 8 -5.90 -17.32 -8.86
C GLU A 8 -6.82 -16.52 -9.78
N ASN A 9 -8.15 -16.64 -9.61
CA ASN A 9 -9.14 -15.94 -10.43
C ASN A 9 -9.75 -14.71 -9.73
N THR A 10 -9.32 -14.38 -8.52
CA THR A 10 -9.80 -13.19 -7.81
C THR A 10 -9.07 -11.96 -8.31
N GLU A 11 -9.80 -11.04 -8.92
CA GLU A 11 -9.28 -9.72 -9.30
C GLU A 11 -9.56 -8.72 -8.19
N TYR A 12 -8.51 -8.03 -7.72
CA TYR A 12 -8.66 -6.94 -6.77
C TYR A 12 -9.28 -5.72 -7.43
N ASP A 13 -10.35 -5.21 -6.83
CA ASP A 13 -10.99 -3.97 -7.27
C ASP A 13 -10.36 -2.73 -6.60
N ASP A 14 -10.93 -1.56 -6.87
CA ASP A 14 -10.44 -0.30 -6.31
C ASP A 14 -10.61 -0.23 -4.79
N TYR A 15 -11.61 -0.91 -4.23
CA TYR A 15 -11.85 -0.91 -2.80
C TYR A 15 -10.80 -1.76 -2.08
N ASP A 16 -10.48 -2.94 -2.62
CA ASP A 16 -9.39 -3.79 -2.11
C ASP A 16 -8.04 -3.07 -2.15
N ARG A 17 -7.76 -2.42 -3.28
CA ARG A 17 -6.55 -1.60 -3.48
C ARG A 17 -6.50 -0.44 -2.50
N LEU A 18 -7.62 0.21 -2.22
CA LEU A 18 -7.68 1.31 -1.27
C LEU A 18 -7.36 0.84 0.15
N ILE A 19 -7.85 -0.33 0.56
CA ILE A 19 -7.50 -0.94 1.85
C ILE A 19 -6.00 -1.19 1.95
N GLN A 20 -5.38 -1.71 0.88
CA GLN A 20 -3.93 -1.95 0.84
C GLN A 20 -3.14 -0.64 0.95
N LEU A 21 -3.59 0.42 0.28
CA LEU A 21 -2.99 1.74 0.39
C LEU A 21 -3.11 2.26 1.82
N CYS A 22 -4.29 2.17 2.43
CA CYS A 22 -4.52 2.59 3.81
C CYS A 22 -3.60 1.87 4.80
N ASP A 23 -3.39 0.55 4.68
CA ASP A 23 -2.42 -0.18 5.52
C ASP A 23 -0.98 0.33 5.33
N ALA A 24 -0.65 0.70 4.10
CA ALA A 24 0.68 1.19 3.71
C ALA A 24 0.95 2.65 4.11
N ILE A 25 -0.07 3.44 4.44
CA ILE A 25 0.07 4.85 4.84
C ILE A 25 -0.47 5.11 6.26
N SER A 26 -0.64 4.08 7.10
CA SER A 26 -1.18 4.24 8.45
C SER A 26 -0.21 3.83 9.55
N PHE A 27 -0.16 4.65 10.60
CA PHE A 27 0.38 4.33 11.92
C PHE A 27 -0.73 4.31 12.98
N PRO A 28 -0.44 3.80 14.20
CA PRO A 28 -1.40 3.83 15.31
C PRO A 28 -1.93 5.24 15.62
N ASP A 29 -1.10 6.26 15.43
CA ASP A 29 -1.41 7.66 15.73
C ASP A 29 -2.06 8.41 14.55
N GLY A 30 -2.25 7.75 13.41
CA GLY A 30 -2.88 8.33 12.22
C GLY A 30 -2.10 8.09 10.91
N PRO A 31 -2.46 8.82 9.84
CA PRO A 31 -1.80 8.70 8.54
C PRO A 31 -0.30 9.04 8.60
N THR A 32 0.47 8.49 7.67
CA THR A 32 1.92 8.68 7.55
C THR A 32 2.36 8.57 6.09
N PHE A 33 3.55 9.09 5.79
CA PHE A 33 4.20 8.85 4.50
C PHE A 33 4.51 7.37 4.31
N LEU A 34 4.29 6.89 3.09
CA LEU A 34 4.54 5.52 2.67
C LEU A 34 5.98 5.09 2.98
N GLU A 35 6.96 5.92 2.66
CA GLU A 35 8.38 5.69 2.91
C GLU A 35 8.66 5.40 4.38
N LYS A 36 8.05 6.19 5.27
CA LYS A 36 8.21 6.04 6.72
C LYS A 36 7.61 4.73 7.21
N ARG A 37 6.44 4.36 6.69
CA ARG A 37 5.78 3.08 7.01
C ARG A 37 6.58 1.88 6.52
N LEU A 38 7.13 1.95 5.31
CA LEU A 38 7.93 0.91 4.71
C LEU A 38 9.24 0.67 5.47
N VAL A 39 9.94 1.73 5.87
CA VAL A 39 11.16 1.64 6.70
C VAL A 39 10.84 1.04 8.06
N ASP A 40 9.78 1.50 8.73
CA ASP A 40 9.33 0.97 10.02
C ASP A 40 9.03 -0.55 9.98
N VAL A 41 8.38 -1.01 8.90
CA VAL A 41 8.13 -2.44 8.70
C VAL A 41 9.43 -3.24 8.55
N VAL A 42 10.37 -2.74 7.75
CA VAL A 42 11.68 -3.40 7.56
C VAL A 42 12.50 -3.43 8.85
N MET A 43 12.48 -2.36 9.65
CA MET A 43 13.20 -2.33 10.93
C MET A 43 12.69 -3.41 11.91
N ARG A 44 11.40 -3.75 11.86
CA ARG A 44 10.82 -4.81 12.72
C ARG A 44 10.96 -6.22 12.15
N ARG A 45 10.88 -6.37 10.83
CA ARG A 45 10.75 -7.69 10.17
C ARG A 45 11.99 -8.12 9.39
N GLY A 46 12.98 -7.25 9.28
CA GLY A 46 14.16 -7.44 8.45
C GLY A 46 13.92 -7.13 6.98
N PHE A 47 15.02 -7.06 6.25
CA PHE A 47 15.04 -6.84 4.80
C PHE A 47 15.26 -8.18 4.09
N ASN A 48 14.53 -8.42 3.00
CA ASN A 48 14.64 -9.65 2.21
C ASN A 48 14.50 -9.37 0.70
N GLU A 49 14.68 -10.41 -0.12
CA GLU A 49 14.66 -10.33 -1.59
C GLU A 49 13.36 -9.76 -2.16
N LEU A 50 12.24 -9.96 -1.47
CA LEU A 50 10.93 -9.46 -1.90
C LEU A 50 10.65 -8.02 -1.47
N THR A 51 11.48 -7.45 -0.59
CA THR A 51 11.22 -6.15 0.03
C THR A 51 11.17 -5.04 -1.00
N ILE A 52 12.15 -4.97 -1.91
CA ILE A 52 12.20 -3.96 -2.96
C ILE A 52 11.02 -4.08 -3.92
N SER A 53 10.66 -5.30 -4.33
CA SER A 53 9.49 -5.51 -5.20
C SER A 53 8.21 -5.04 -4.51
N LYS A 54 8.04 -5.37 -3.23
CA LYS A 54 6.87 -4.94 -2.45
C LYS A 54 6.79 -3.42 -2.32
N TRP A 55 7.93 -2.75 -2.09
CA TRP A 55 7.98 -1.29 -2.01
C TRP A 55 7.54 -0.65 -3.33
N LYS A 56 8.08 -1.12 -4.47
CA LYS A 56 7.68 -0.64 -5.80
C LYS A 56 6.18 -0.78 -6.03
N SER A 57 5.58 -1.93 -5.71
CA SER A 57 4.14 -2.13 -5.85
C SER A 57 3.31 -1.17 -4.98
N PHE A 58 3.79 -0.79 -3.79
CA PHE A 58 3.10 0.24 -2.99
C PHE A 58 3.23 1.64 -3.56
N PHE A 59 4.38 2.00 -4.15
CA PHE A 59 4.52 3.28 -4.84
C PHE A 59 3.62 3.34 -6.07
N GLU A 60 3.55 2.26 -6.85
CA GLU A 60 2.62 2.14 -7.98
C GLU A 60 1.16 2.28 -7.50
N LEU A 61 0.82 1.64 -6.38
CA LEU A 61 -0.50 1.74 -5.76
C LEU A 61 -0.83 3.17 -5.31
N LYS A 62 0.13 3.88 -4.70
CA LYS A 62 -0.05 5.29 -4.32
C LYS A 62 -0.27 6.15 -5.56
N ASN A 63 0.59 6.03 -6.58
CA ASN A 63 0.46 6.78 -7.83
C ASN A 63 -0.89 6.52 -8.51
N TYR A 64 -1.37 5.28 -8.51
CA TYR A 64 -2.68 4.91 -9.03
C TYR A 64 -3.81 5.72 -8.36
N PHE A 65 -3.77 5.89 -7.04
CA PHE A 65 -4.76 6.68 -6.32
C PHE A 65 -4.52 8.19 -6.42
N ASP A 66 -3.28 8.65 -6.56
CA ASP A 66 -3.00 10.06 -6.87
C ASP A 66 -3.65 10.46 -8.19
N GLU A 67 -3.48 9.64 -9.23
CA GLU A 67 -4.09 9.86 -10.54
C GLU A 67 -5.62 9.84 -10.46
N LYS A 68 -6.20 8.89 -9.73
CA LYS A 68 -7.66 8.85 -9.52
C LYS A 68 -8.20 10.04 -8.73
N ALA A 69 -7.44 10.52 -7.75
CA ALA A 69 -7.80 11.67 -6.93
C ALA A 69 -7.56 13.00 -7.63
N GLY A 70 -6.73 13.02 -8.69
CA GLY A 70 -6.33 14.24 -9.38
C GLY A 70 -5.33 15.09 -8.58
N GLY A 71 -4.58 14.48 -7.65
CA GLY A 71 -3.67 15.17 -6.75
C GLY A 71 -2.99 14.20 -5.77
N ASP A 72 -2.12 14.72 -4.91
CA ASP A 72 -1.45 13.88 -3.92
C ASP A 72 -2.45 13.41 -2.84
N ILE A 73 -2.63 12.10 -2.69
CA ILE A 73 -3.51 11.52 -1.66
C ILE A 73 -3.17 12.00 -0.24
N TYR A 74 -1.93 12.40 0.01
CA TYR A 74 -1.49 12.90 1.31
C TYR A 74 -2.23 14.17 1.71
N GLU A 75 -2.60 15.02 0.75
CA GLU A 75 -3.39 16.23 1.00
C GLU A 75 -4.80 15.88 1.50
N ILE A 76 -5.41 14.81 0.94
CA ILE A 76 -6.75 14.35 1.31
C ILE A 76 -6.79 13.88 2.77
N VAL A 77 -5.73 13.20 3.20
CA VAL A 77 -5.61 12.71 4.59
C VAL A 77 -4.94 13.73 5.52
N ASN A 78 -4.77 14.98 5.08
CA ASN A 78 -4.17 16.08 5.83
C ASN A 78 -2.76 15.80 6.34
N LEU A 79 -1.99 15.00 5.61
CA LEU A 79 -0.56 14.85 5.83
C LEU A 79 0.16 16.07 5.21
N LYS A 80 1.10 16.66 5.96
CA LYS A 80 1.91 17.80 5.52
C LYS A 80 3.39 17.48 5.63
#